data_AF-H0SMD5-F1
#
_entry.id   AF-H0SMD5-F1
#
_cell.length_a   1.000
_cell.length_b   1.000
_cell.length_c   1.000
_cell.angle_alpha   90.00
_cell.angle_beta   90.00
_cell.angle_gamma   90.00
#
_symmetry.space_group_name_H-M   'P 1'
#
loop_
_entity.id
_entity.type
_entity.pdbx_description
1 polymer ?
#
loop_
_entity_poly.entity_id
_entity_poly.type
_entity_poly.pdbx_seq_one_letter_code
_entity_poly.pdbx_strand_id
1 'polypeptide(L)'
;MNTDDLAKLKGKLRDEVVARSPGTKVALVGWTPAAIELSADPVFSTGATLIGVFAPNQSAGHASVRPLGELAREKPEIVVIAEDEGKEPLLEAVAAILPAETKLLIGGFSHFTFRDEIFDRVRRELFIPSFANGYQYSLVHLYQCLQNAHRQGLSGVVAEFGMFKGGTTMLISRFIEEIGANWKVFGFDTFDGFPPKRSALDMYAHPDCVFLDADLVKAVFAGRNVEVVEGDVVQTVSLLEDQDLVLSFVDTDNFSSANAIIRVIADRTVVGGAIVFDHWTGHDRHLDTIGERIAAKALAADERYFNLHGTGVFLRQR
;
A
#
# COMPACT_ATOMS: atom_id res chain seq x y z
N MET A 1 12.96 8.82 9.29
CA MET A 1 13.49 7.86 10.28
C MET A 1 12.81 8.10 11.61
N ASN A 2 12.25 7.06 12.23
CA ASN A 2 11.70 7.18 13.59
C ASN A 2 12.83 7.30 14.64
N THR A 3 12.46 7.70 15.86
CA THR A 3 13.42 7.95 16.95
C THR A 3 14.25 6.72 17.32
N ASP A 4 13.63 5.54 17.37
CA ASP A 4 14.31 4.30 17.78
C ASP A 4 15.35 3.86 16.74
N ASP A 5 15.02 3.96 15.46
CA ASP A 5 15.92 3.61 14.37
C ASP A 5 17.05 4.61 14.23
N LEU A 6 16.80 5.89 14.50
CA LEU A 6 17.83 6.91 14.59
C LEU A 6 18.77 6.67 15.78
N ALA A 7 18.24 6.27 16.94
CA ALA A 7 19.06 5.92 18.10
C ALA A 7 19.97 4.71 17.81
N LYS A 8 19.44 3.67 17.16
CA LYS A 8 20.24 2.52 16.70
C LYS A 8 21.32 2.94 15.70
N LEU A 9 21.01 3.83 14.76
CA LEU A 9 21.98 4.34 13.79
C LEU A 9 23.10 5.15 14.45
N LYS A 10 22.77 6.01 15.43
CA LYS A 10 23.75 6.72 16.26
C LYS A 10 24.65 5.74 17.01
N GLY A 11 24.10 4.66 17.56
CA GLY A 11 24.86 3.56 18.17
C GLY A 11 25.87 2.94 17.20
N LYS A 12 25.41 2.50 16.03
CA LYS A 12 26.27 1.93 14.98
C LYS A 12 27.40 2.88 14.57
N LEU A 13 27.12 4.17 14.44
CA LEU A 13 28.12 5.18 14.13
C LEU A 13 29.21 5.25 15.20
N ARG A 14 28.81 5.33 16.48
CA ARG A 14 29.75 5.40 17.61
C ARG A 14 30.61 4.14 17.69
N ASP A 15 30.01 2.96 17.56
CA ASP A 15 30.72 1.68 17.59
C ASP A 15 31.78 1.58 16.47
N GLU A 16 31.42 1.99 15.25
CA GLU A 16 32.34 1.98 14.11
C GLU A 16 33.46 3.02 14.26
N VAL A 17 33.19 4.20 14.82
CA VAL A 17 34.22 5.19 15.11
C VAL A 17 35.19 4.69 16.18
N VAL A 18 34.69 4.07 17.26
CA VAL A 18 35.52 3.50 18.33
C VAL A 18 36.42 2.37 17.81
N ALA A 19 35.95 1.60 16.82
CA ALA A 19 36.74 0.55 16.19
C ALA A 19 37.87 1.06 15.26
N ARG A 20 37.92 2.38 14.99
CA ARG A 20 38.86 3.00 14.06
C ARG A 20 39.82 3.96 14.75
N SER A 21 40.75 4.51 13.97
CA SER A 21 41.72 5.49 14.47
C SER A 21 41.07 6.86 14.74
N PRO A 22 41.57 7.62 15.73
CA PRO A 22 41.13 8.99 15.96
C PRO A 22 41.21 9.84 14.68
N GLY A 23 40.18 10.65 14.42
CA GLY A 23 40.11 11.50 13.23
C GLY A 23 39.53 10.80 12.00
N THR A 24 38.86 9.66 12.17
CA THR A 24 38.13 8.96 11.10
C THR A 24 37.20 9.94 10.37
N LYS A 25 37.27 9.98 9.04
CA LYS A 25 36.44 10.86 8.22
C LYS A 25 35.04 10.29 8.01
N VAL A 26 34.02 11.04 8.43
CA VAL A 26 32.62 10.62 8.33
C VAL A 26 31.85 11.63 7.49
N ALA A 27 31.12 11.14 6.48
CA ALA A 27 30.12 11.92 5.75
C ALA A 27 28.70 11.48 6.13
N LEU A 28 27.77 12.45 6.12
CA LEU A 28 26.35 12.16 6.15
C LEU A 28 25.78 12.36 4.75
N VAL A 29 24.91 11.46 4.29
CA VAL A 29 24.24 11.55 2.99
C VAL A 29 22.73 11.55 3.19
N GLY A 30 22.05 12.51 2.57
CA GLY A 30 20.63 12.80 2.77
C GLY A 30 20.43 14.06 3.63
N TRP A 31 19.54 14.95 3.19
CA TRP A 31 19.17 16.15 3.93
C TRP A 31 17.81 15.96 4.59
N THR A 32 17.83 15.44 5.82
CA THR A 32 16.63 15.11 6.60
C THR A 32 16.80 15.58 8.05
N PRO A 33 15.73 15.58 8.88
CA PRO A 33 15.88 15.78 10.33
C PRO A 33 16.88 14.83 10.99
N ALA A 34 16.98 13.58 10.50
CA ALA A 34 17.96 12.62 11.00
C ALA A 34 19.39 13.07 10.72
N ALA A 35 19.65 13.73 9.58
CA ALA A 35 20.98 14.25 9.26
C ALA A 35 21.38 15.38 10.21
N ILE A 36 20.46 16.28 10.54
CA ILE A 36 20.67 17.37 11.51
C ILE A 36 21.02 16.78 12.87
N GLU A 37 20.23 15.83 13.36
CA GLU A 37 20.49 15.17 14.64
C GLU A 37 21.79 14.37 14.67
N LEU A 38 22.13 13.67 13.59
CA LEU A 38 23.39 12.93 13.47
C LEU A 38 24.56 13.91 13.50
N SER A 39 24.49 15.03 12.76
CA SER A 39 25.58 16.02 12.72
C SER A 39 25.91 16.64 14.07
N ALA A 40 24.97 16.63 15.02
CA ALA A 40 25.15 17.11 16.38
C ALA A 40 25.63 16.01 17.35
N ASP A 41 25.91 14.79 16.88
CA ASP A 41 26.32 13.69 17.75
C ASP A 41 27.69 13.97 18.39
N PRO A 42 27.85 13.77 19.72
CA PRO A 42 29.11 14.04 20.42
C PRO A 42 30.34 13.29 19.90
N VAL A 43 30.15 12.21 19.12
CA VAL A 43 31.24 11.46 18.48
C VAL A 43 32.13 12.34 17.59
N PHE A 44 31.58 13.41 17.01
CA PHE A 44 32.31 14.34 16.16
C PHE A 44 33.17 15.35 16.92
N SER A 45 33.01 15.44 18.24
CA SER A 45 33.86 16.28 19.10
C SER A 45 35.04 15.51 19.70
N THR A 46 35.01 14.17 19.67
CA THR A 46 35.91 13.33 20.48
C THR A 46 36.61 12.21 19.71
N GLY A 47 36.04 11.72 18.60
CA GLY A 47 36.56 10.54 17.90
C GLY A 47 36.64 10.63 16.37
N ALA A 48 35.72 11.35 15.73
CA ALA A 48 35.63 11.44 14.28
C ALA A 48 35.56 12.88 13.77
N THR A 49 35.87 13.09 12.49
CA THR A 49 35.66 14.37 11.82
C THR A 49 34.47 14.27 10.85
N LEU A 50 33.44 15.06 11.10
CA LEU A 50 32.34 15.23 10.14
C LEU A 50 32.83 16.10 8.97
N ILE A 51 32.98 15.49 7.79
CA ILE A 51 33.47 16.19 6.59
C ILE A 51 32.36 16.95 5.83
N GLY A 52 31.10 16.68 6.16
CA GLY A 52 29.95 17.41 5.64
C GLY A 52 28.69 16.56 5.52
N VAL A 53 27.60 17.25 5.18
CA VAL A 53 26.32 16.65 4.79
C VAL A 53 26.19 16.79 3.27
N PHE A 54 25.87 15.69 2.58
CA PHE A 54 25.83 15.60 1.12
C PHE A 54 24.43 15.19 0.64
N ALA A 55 23.96 15.75 -0.47
CA ALA A 55 22.66 15.38 -1.06
C ALA A 55 22.69 15.43 -2.61
N PRO A 56 21.85 14.63 -3.31
CA PRO A 56 21.82 14.60 -4.78
C PRO A 56 21.43 15.93 -5.42
N ASN A 57 20.44 16.62 -4.84
CA ASN A 57 20.01 17.95 -5.26
C ASN A 57 20.50 18.95 -4.21
N GLN A 58 21.12 20.07 -4.62
CA GLN A 58 21.29 21.21 -3.72
C GLN A 58 19.88 21.60 -3.26
N SER A 59 19.57 21.39 -1.98
CA SER A 59 18.39 22.00 -1.38
C SER A 59 18.62 23.50 -1.48
N ALA A 60 17.96 24.15 -2.44
CA ALA A 60 18.09 25.58 -2.69
C ALA A 60 17.86 26.33 -1.37
N GLY A 61 18.94 26.82 -0.73
CA GLY A 61 18.87 27.69 0.44
C GLY A 61 19.78 27.38 1.64
N HIS A 62 20.43 26.21 1.76
CA HIS A 62 21.28 25.92 2.93
C HIS A 62 22.78 25.81 2.58
N ALA A 63 23.56 26.79 3.04
CA ALA A 63 25.01 26.88 2.84
C ALA A 63 25.81 25.69 3.46
N SER A 64 25.18 24.86 4.28
CA SER A 64 25.81 23.75 5.00
C SER A 64 25.72 22.38 4.30
N VAL A 65 24.96 22.26 3.20
CA VAL A 65 24.77 21.00 2.46
C VAL A 65 25.52 21.04 1.14
N ARG A 66 26.31 20.00 0.87
CA ARG A 66 27.19 19.91 -0.30
C ARG A 66 26.60 18.98 -1.38
N PRO A 67 26.92 19.20 -2.66
CA PRO A 67 26.53 18.28 -3.73
C PRO A 67 27.12 16.88 -3.53
N LEU A 68 26.32 15.82 -3.75
CA LEU A 68 26.77 14.44 -3.59
C LEU A 68 27.99 14.10 -4.46
N GLY A 69 28.11 14.71 -5.64
CA GLY A 69 29.27 14.51 -6.54
C GLY A 69 30.61 14.97 -5.96
N GLU A 70 30.63 15.76 -4.90
CA GLU A 70 31.87 16.15 -4.20
C GLU A 70 32.37 15.08 -3.22
N LEU A 71 31.52 14.13 -2.83
CA LEU A 71 31.79 13.16 -1.76
C LEU A 71 33.07 12.34 -2.01
N ALA A 72 33.30 11.92 -3.26
CA ALA A 72 34.47 11.14 -3.64
C ALA A 72 35.81 11.88 -3.41
N ARG A 73 35.81 13.21 -3.51
CA ARG A 73 37.02 14.03 -3.33
C ARG A 73 37.46 14.09 -1.87
N GLU A 74 36.50 13.97 -0.95
CA GLU A 74 36.74 14.05 0.48
C GLU A 74 37.28 12.75 1.09
N LYS A 75 37.13 11.64 0.36
CA LYS A 75 37.57 10.29 0.74
C LYS A 75 37.09 9.91 2.14
N PRO A 76 35.75 9.86 2.38
CA PRO A 76 35.22 9.40 3.65
C PRO A 76 35.58 7.93 3.91
N GLU A 77 35.85 7.63 5.16
CA GLU A 77 36.04 6.27 5.64
C GLU A 77 34.70 5.65 6.06
N ILE A 78 33.78 6.48 6.55
CA ILE A 78 32.41 6.12 6.90
C ILE A 78 31.44 7.06 6.17
N VAL A 79 30.39 6.50 5.60
CA VAL A 79 29.23 7.24 5.11
C VAL A 79 27.99 6.76 5.84
N VAL A 80 27.28 7.69 6.46
CA VAL A 80 25.98 7.42 7.10
C VAL A 80 24.88 7.92 6.19
N ILE A 81 23.97 7.02 5.79
CA ILE A 81 22.77 7.43 5.04
C ILE A 81 21.73 7.88 6.06
N ALA A 82 21.53 9.20 6.13
CA ALA A 82 20.59 9.86 7.01
C ALA A 82 19.20 9.95 6.35
N GLU A 83 18.74 8.86 5.74
CA GLU A 83 17.44 8.73 5.08
C GLU A 83 16.88 7.34 5.40
N ASP A 84 15.57 7.24 5.61
CA ASP A 84 14.91 5.99 5.94
C ASP A 84 14.04 5.48 4.80
N GLU A 85 13.28 6.35 4.16
CA GLU A 85 12.40 5.96 3.07
C GLU A 85 13.21 5.92 1.77
N GLY A 86 13.79 7.05 1.37
CA GLY A 86 14.51 7.21 0.10
C GLY A 86 15.98 6.73 0.07
N LYS A 87 16.37 5.75 0.90
CA LYS A 87 17.80 5.44 1.10
C LYS A 87 18.45 4.64 -0.03
N GLU A 88 17.69 3.86 -0.79
CA GLU A 88 18.23 3.01 -1.87
C GLU A 88 18.88 3.83 -3.00
N PRO A 89 18.22 4.86 -3.58
CA PRO A 89 18.88 5.72 -4.57
C PRO A 89 20.14 6.43 -4.04
N LEU A 90 20.16 6.80 -2.74
CA LEU A 90 21.34 7.40 -2.11
C LEU A 90 22.48 6.39 -1.99
N LEU A 91 22.18 5.14 -1.59
CA LEU A 91 23.15 4.06 -1.51
C LEU A 91 23.74 3.74 -2.88
N GLU A 92 22.90 3.64 -3.92
CA GLU A 92 23.34 3.41 -5.30
C GLU A 92 24.27 4.53 -5.78
N ALA A 93 23.89 5.79 -5.56
CA ALA A 93 24.70 6.95 -5.94
C ALA A 93 26.04 7.01 -5.19
N VAL A 94 26.05 6.65 -3.90
CA VAL A 94 27.28 6.58 -3.09
C VAL A 94 28.18 5.43 -3.55
N ALA A 95 27.61 4.24 -3.78
CA ALA A 95 28.35 3.06 -4.24
C ALA A 95 28.98 3.25 -5.62
N ALA A 96 28.38 4.09 -6.48
CA ALA A 96 28.92 4.42 -7.79
C ALA A 96 30.19 5.31 -7.76
N ILE A 97 30.41 6.06 -6.68
CA ILE A 97 31.48 7.09 -6.61
C ILE A 97 32.53 6.83 -5.53
N LEU A 98 32.27 5.91 -4.60
CA LEU A 98 33.17 5.58 -3.49
C LEU A 98 33.76 4.17 -3.64
N PRO A 99 34.95 3.93 -3.07
CA PRO A 99 35.58 2.62 -3.15
C PRO A 99 34.90 1.61 -2.19
N ALA A 100 35.07 0.32 -2.47
CA ALA A 100 34.35 -0.75 -1.78
C ALA A 100 34.70 -0.87 -0.28
N GLU A 101 35.86 -0.35 0.13
CA GLU A 101 36.28 -0.31 1.53
C GLU A 101 35.58 0.77 2.38
N THR A 102 34.86 1.72 1.77
CA THR A 102 34.11 2.73 2.52
C THR A 102 33.00 2.06 3.31
N LYS A 103 32.95 2.30 4.63
CA LYS A 103 31.91 1.75 5.48
C LYS A 103 30.61 2.51 5.29
N LEU A 104 29.55 1.82 4.87
CA LEU A 104 28.20 2.37 4.81
C LEU A 104 27.41 2.02 6.07
N LEU A 105 26.77 3.02 6.68
CA LEU A 105 25.88 2.85 7.83
C LEU A 105 24.47 3.31 7.48
N ILE A 106 23.49 2.44 7.73
CA ILE A 106 22.06 2.71 7.52
C ILE A 106 21.24 2.30 8.73
N GLY A 107 20.11 2.99 8.93
CA GLY A 107 19.13 2.73 9.98
C GLY A 107 17.72 2.77 9.43
N GLY A 108 16.80 2.08 10.11
CA GLY A 108 15.39 2.01 9.75
C GLY A 108 15.04 1.10 8.58
N PHE A 109 13.75 0.78 8.48
CA PHE A 109 13.20 -0.21 7.54
C PHE A 109 12.20 0.39 6.55
N SER A 110 11.98 1.71 6.56
CA SER A 110 10.94 2.33 5.75
C SER A 110 11.20 2.21 4.24
N HIS A 111 12.42 1.89 3.81
CA HIS A 111 12.70 1.60 2.41
C HIS A 111 11.91 0.40 1.84
N PHE A 112 11.51 -0.56 2.70
CA PHE A 112 10.71 -1.72 2.30
C PHE A 112 9.22 -1.42 2.13
N THR A 113 8.74 -0.23 2.48
CA THR A 113 7.32 0.10 2.34
C THR A 113 6.96 0.27 0.87
N PHE A 114 5.76 -0.20 0.51
CA PHE A 114 5.23 0.02 -0.83
C PHE A 114 5.10 1.52 -1.11
N ARG A 115 5.60 1.93 -2.28
CA ARG A 115 5.61 3.31 -2.75
C ARG A 115 5.36 3.34 -4.24
N ASP A 116 4.40 4.17 -4.61
CA ASP A 116 4.04 4.40 -6.00
C ASP A 116 3.41 5.79 -6.09
N GLU A 117 3.92 6.63 -7.00
CA GLU A 117 3.52 8.04 -7.09
C GLU A 117 2.02 8.20 -7.41
N ILE A 118 1.46 7.32 -8.23
CA ILE A 118 0.04 7.33 -8.57
C ILE A 118 -0.76 6.89 -7.36
N PHE A 119 -0.36 5.79 -6.71
CA PHE A 119 -1.02 5.29 -5.51
C PHE A 119 -1.10 6.36 -4.41
N ASP A 120 0.05 6.96 -4.09
CA ASP A 120 0.18 7.95 -3.01
C ASP A 120 -0.53 9.26 -3.33
N ARG A 121 -0.54 9.69 -4.60
CA ARG A 121 -1.26 10.88 -5.04
C ARG A 121 -2.77 10.69 -4.92
N VAL A 122 -3.30 9.64 -5.57
CA VAL A 122 -4.74 9.36 -5.56
C VAL A 122 -5.25 9.18 -4.15
N ARG A 123 -4.54 8.43 -3.29
CA ARG A 123 -4.95 8.24 -1.90
C ARG A 123 -5.04 9.54 -1.12
N ARG A 124 -4.13 10.50 -1.37
CA ARG A 124 -4.07 11.79 -0.69
C ARG A 124 -5.15 12.77 -1.16
N GLU A 125 -5.56 12.68 -2.43
CA GLU A 125 -6.53 13.58 -3.06
C GLU A 125 -7.99 13.15 -2.82
N LEU A 126 -8.23 11.97 -2.23
CA LEU A 126 -9.56 11.49 -1.91
C LEU A 126 -10.25 12.37 -0.88
N PHE A 127 -11.39 12.95 -1.28
CA PHE A 127 -12.29 13.65 -0.36
C PHE A 127 -12.99 12.67 0.60
N ILE A 128 -13.42 11.51 0.09
CA ILE A 128 -14.00 10.42 0.88
C ILE A 128 -12.91 9.36 1.05
N PRO A 129 -12.36 9.15 2.27
CA PRO A 129 -11.32 8.15 2.46
C PRO A 129 -11.89 6.74 2.27
N SER A 130 -11.04 5.84 1.78
CA SER A 130 -11.32 4.41 1.81
C SER A 130 -11.30 3.88 3.25
N PHE A 131 -12.28 3.05 3.58
CA PHE A 131 -12.37 2.38 4.88
C PHE A 131 -11.94 0.92 4.86
N ALA A 132 -11.73 0.32 3.67
CA ALA A 132 -11.16 -1.01 3.50
C ALA A 132 -9.84 -1.16 4.26
N ASN A 133 -9.85 -1.99 5.30
CA ASN A 133 -8.78 -2.09 6.29
C ASN A 133 -8.71 -3.45 6.98
N GLY A 134 -9.41 -4.47 6.48
CA GLY A 134 -9.42 -5.82 7.01
C GLY A 134 -8.03 -6.47 7.04
N TYR A 135 -7.10 -5.99 6.22
CA TYR A 135 -5.66 -6.21 6.40
C TYR A 135 -4.80 -5.06 5.84
N GLN A 136 -3.56 -4.98 6.34
CA GLN A 136 -2.64 -3.84 6.14
C GLN A 136 -2.41 -3.44 4.68
N TYR A 137 -2.46 -4.38 3.74
CA TYR A 137 -2.06 -4.17 2.34
C TYR A 137 -3.23 -4.24 1.36
N SER A 138 -4.48 -4.20 1.83
CA SER A 138 -5.69 -4.33 0.99
C SER A 138 -5.68 -3.37 -0.21
N LEU A 139 -5.49 -2.07 0.05
CA LEU A 139 -5.47 -1.05 -1.02
C LEU A 139 -4.28 -1.21 -1.98
N VAL A 140 -3.11 -1.58 -1.46
CA VAL A 140 -1.92 -1.83 -2.28
C VAL A 140 -2.19 -2.98 -3.25
N HIS A 141 -2.80 -4.06 -2.77
CA HIS A 141 -3.13 -5.20 -3.62
C HIS A 141 -4.22 -4.89 -4.64
N LEU A 142 -5.23 -4.09 -4.30
CA LEU A 142 -6.20 -3.60 -5.29
C LEU A 142 -5.49 -2.87 -6.44
N TYR A 143 -4.59 -1.94 -6.11
CA TYR A 143 -3.82 -1.20 -7.09
C TYR A 143 -2.93 -2.10 -7.95
N GLN A 144 -2.17 -3.01 -7.33
CA GLN A 144 -1.28 -3.92 -8.04
C GLN A 144 -2.03 -4.93 -8.92
N CYS A 145 -3.22 -5.37 -8.50
CA CYS A 145 -4.07 -6.22 -9.33
C CYS A 145 -4.56 -5.48 -10.58
N LEU A 146 -4.96 -4.20 -10.46
CA LEU A 146 -5.32 -3.36 -11.61
C LEU A 146 -4.13 -3.13 -12.54
N GLN A 147 -2.94 -2.82 -12.00
CA GLN A 147 -1.72 -2.67 -12.80
C GLN A 147 -1.38 -3.97 -13.56
N ASN A 148 -1.47 -5.12 -12.88
CA ASN A 148 -1.25 -6.42 -13.50
C ASN A 148 -2.25 -6.68 -14.63
N ALA A 149 -3.54 -6.48 -14.38
CA ALA A 149 -4.60 -6.64 -15.36
C ALA A 149 -4.37 -5.75 -16.59
N HIS A 150 -3.93 -4.50 -16.39
CA HIS A 150 -3.66 -3.57 -17.48
C HIS A 150 -2.48 -4.04 -18.34
N ARG A 151 -1.38 -4.47 -17.71
CA ARG A 151 -0.22 -5.03 -18.42
C ARG A 151 -0.55 -6.27 -19.24
N GLN A 152 -1.52 -7.06 -18.79
CA GLN A 152 -2.02 -8.23 -19.53
C GLN A 152 -3.05 -7.89 -20.61
N GLY A 153 -3.48 -6.62 -20.71
CA GLY A 153 -4.48 -6.19 -21.69
C GLY A 153 -5.87 -6.75 -21.43
N LEU A 154 -6.22 -7.01 -20.16
CA LEU A 154 -7.52 -7.60 -19.81
C LEU A 154 -8.67 -6.64 -20.12
N SER A 155 -9.79 -7.19 -20.56
CA SER A 155 -11.04 -6.47 -20.83
C SER A 155 -12.16 -7.00 -19.93
N GLY A 156 -13.10 -6.12 -19.57
CA GLY A 156 -14.21 -6.46 -18.69
C GLY A 156 -14.55 -5.30 -17.78
N VAL A 157 -15.06 -5.63 -16.60
CA VAL A 157 -15.51 -4.68 -15.59
C VAL A 157 -14.84 -4.95 -14.24
N VAL A 158 -14.91 -3.97 -13.35
CA VAL A 158 -14.46 -4.07 -11.96
C VAL A 158 -15.68 -3.99 -11.06
N ALA A 159 -15.71 -4.76 -9.98
CA ALA A 159 -16.81 -4.75 -9.02
C ALA A 159 -16.29 -4.58 -7.59
N GLU A 160 -16.99 -3.80 -6.78
CA GLU A 160 -16.84 -3.72 -5.33
C GLU A 160 -18.16 -4.08 -4.66
N PHE A 161 -18.10 -4.93 -3.65
CA PHE A 161 -19.25 -5.32 -2.84
C PHE A 161 -19.06 -4.84 -1.41
N GLY A 162 -19.92 -3.91 -0.96
CA GLY A 162 -19.77 -3.19 0.32
C GLY A 162 -19.16 -1.81 0.14
N MET A 163 -19.73 -0.98 -0.74
CA MET A 163 -19.12 0.32 -1.08
C MET A 163 -19.23 1.38 0.02
N PHE A 164 -20.18 1.26 0.94
CA PHE A 164 -20.48 2.20 2.00
C PHE A 164 -20.62 3.66 1.49
N LYS A 165 -19.64 4.52 1.81
CA LYS A 165 -19.60 5.93 1.37
C LYS A 165 -18.94 6.12 -0.01
N GLY A 166 -18.50 5.04 -0.66
CA GLY A 166 -17.84 5.05 -1.97
C GLY A 166 -16.35 5.39 -1.95
N GLY A 167 -15.70 5.42 -0.78
CA GLY A 167 -14.27 5.80 -0.68
C GLY A 167 -13.35 4.87 -1.47
N THR A 168 -13.50 3.56 -1.30
CA THR A 168 -12.72 2.55 -2.04
C THR A 168 -13.12 2.52 -3.52
N THR A 169 -14.41 2.66 -3.86
CA THR A 169 -14.89 2.72 -5.25
C THR A 169 -14.29 3.89 -6.00
N MET A 170 -14.22 5.07 -5.38
CA MET A 170 -13.58 6.25 -5.94
C MET A 170 -12.09 6.01 -6.14
N LEU A 171 -11.42 5.41 -5.15
CA LEU A 171 -10.00 5.05 -5.23
C LEU A 171 -9.73 4.09 -6.39
N ILE A 172 -10.52 3.02 -6.54
CA ILE A 172 -10.45 2.08 -7.68
C ILE A 172 -10.69 2.82 -8.99
N SER A 173 -11.75 3.61 -9.08
CA SER A 173 -12.09 4.39 -10.28
C SER A 173 -10.95 5.34 -10.70
N ARG A 174 -10.34 6.04 -9.75
CA ARG A 174 -9.18 6.91 -9.98
C ARG A 174 -7.95 6.13 -10.42
N PHE A 175 -7.67 4.98 -9.82
CA PHE A 175 -6.57 4.12 -10.24
C PHE A 175 -6.73 3.65 -11.68
N ILE A 176 -7.94 3.25 -12.08
CA ILE A 176 -8.22 2.84 -13.46
C ILE A 176 -7.92 3.97 -14.44
N GLU A 177 -8.35 5.20 -14.14
CA GLU A 177 -8.05 6.40 -14.94
C GLU A 177 -6.55 6.66 -15.06
N GLU A 178 -5.82 6.66 -13.94
CA GLU A 178 -4.38 6.97 -13.88
C GLU A 178 -3.51 5.89 -14.54
N ILE A 179 -3.93 4.62 -14.48
CA ILE A 179 -3.27 3.51 -15.17
C ILE A 179 -3.52 3.58 -16.70
N GLY A 180 -4.52 4.33 -17.14
CA GLY A 180 -4.90 4.43 -18.56
C GLY A 180 -5.80 3.27 -19.03
N ALA A 181 -6.50 2.61 -18.10
CA ALA A 181 -7.54 1.64 -18.41
C ALA A 181 -8.92 2.33 -18.51
N ASN A 182 -9.92 1.60 -19.01
CA ASN A 182 -11.30 2.12 -19.15
C ASN A 182 -12.36 1.11 -18.67
N TRP A 183 -12.01 0.29 -17.67
CA TRP A 183 -12.97 -0.64 -17.08
C TRP A 183 -14.05 0.12 -16.32
N LYS A 184 -15.31 -0.26 -16.55
CA LYS A 184 -16.44 0.23 -15.76
C LYS A 184 -16.36 -0.35 -14.35
N VAL A 185 -16.68 0.46 -13.34
CA VAL A 185 -16.76 0.00 -11.94
C VAL A 185 -18.22 -0.15 -11.52
N PHE A 186 -18.57 -1.28 -10.92
CA PHE A 186 -19.84 -1.47 -10.22
C PHE A 186 -19.60 -1.39 -8.71
N GLY A 187 -20.28 -0.48 -8.01
CA GLY A 187 -20.26 -0.40 -6.55
C GLY A 187 -21.59 -0.87 -5.99
N PHE A 188 -21.59 -2.00 -5.28
CA PHE A 188 -22.78 -2.60 -4.68
C PHE A 188 -22.86 -2.25 -3.19
N ASP A 189 -24.02 -1.81 -2.74
CA ASP A 189 -24.29 -1.60 -1.30
C ASP A 189 -25.79 -1.55 -1.03
N THR A 190 -26.18 -1.89 0.21
CA THR A 190 -27.57 -1.74 0.66
C THR A 190 -27.90 -0.29 1.04
N PHE A 191 -26.88 0.50 1.40
CA PHE A 191 -26.93 1.80 2.08
C PHE A 191 -27.63 1.79 3.46
N ASP A 192 -28.42 0.76 3.74
CA ASP A 192 -29.12 0.48 5.00
C ASP A 192 -28.34 -0.44 5.97
N GLY A 193 -27.05 -0.65 5.69
CA GLY A 193 -26.15 -1.47 6.51
C GLY A 193 -26.36 -2.97 6.32
N PHE A 194 -26.09 -3.76 7.36
CA PHE A 194 -26.08 -5.23 7.23
C PHE A 194 -27.48 -5.81 7.03
N PRO A 195 -27.69 -6.67 6.00
CA PRO A 195 -28.94 -7.40 5.84
C PRO A 195 -29.28 -8.31 7.04
N PRO A 196 -30.55 -8.75 7.17
CA PRO A 196 -30.92 -9.76 8.16
C PRO A 196 -30.08 -11.03 8.02
N LYS A 197 -29.67 -11.60 9.15
CA LYS A 197 -28.86 -12.84 9.19
C LYS A 197 -29.59 -13.98 8.48
N ARG A 198 -28.88 -14.66 7.58
CA ARG A 198 -29.33 -15.86 6.86
C ARG A 198 -28.57 -17.11 7.30
N SER A 199 -27.43 -16.92 7.97
CA SER A 199 -26.58 -17.96 8.51
C SER A 199 -26.14 -17.60 9.93
N ALA A 200 -25.84 -18.61 10.75
CA ALA A 200 -25.15 -18.41 12.03
C ALA A 200 -23.73 -17.83 11.84
N LEU A 201 -23.17 -17.95 10.63
CA LEU A 201 -21.88 -17.38 10.25
C LEU A 201 -21.97 -15.90 9.82
N ASP A 202 -23.17 -15.31 9.79
CA ASP A 202 -23.35 -13.86 9.65
C ASP A 202 -23.16 -13.21 11.03
N MET A 203 -21.93 -13.27 11.53
CA MET A 203 -21.60 -12.93 12.90
C MET A 203 -21.38 -11.43 13.09
N TYR A 204 -20.80 -10.76 12.10
CA TYR A 204 -20.45 -9.35 12.18
C TYR A 204 -21.66 -8.44 12.01
N ALA A 205 -21.76 -7.43 12.87
CA ALA A 205 -22.68 -6.32 12.73
C ALA A 205 -22.08 -5.11 13.46
N HIS A 206 -22.18 -3.93 12.85
CA HIS A 206 -21.69 -2.70 13.46
C HIS A 206 -22.65 -1.55 13.14
N PRO A 207 -23.14 -0.79 14.15
CA PRO A 207 -24.16 0.23 13.94
C PRO A 207 -23.68 1.41 13.09
N ASP A 208 -22.36 1.65 13.02
CA ASP A 208 -21.79 2.74 12.21
C ASP A 208 -21.52 2.36 10.75
N CYS A 209 -21.72 1.09 10.37
CA CYS A 209 -21.59 0.62 8.99
C CYS A 209 -22.91 0.79 8.23
N VAL A 210 -23.46 2.01 8.26
CA VAL A 210 -24.70 2.40 7.55
C VAL A 210 -24.55 3.81 6.97
N PHE A 211 -25.04 4.01 5.75
CA PHE A 211 -25.00 5.32 5.09
C PHE A 211 -26.22 5.51 4.20
N LEU A 212 -27.32 5.97 4.81
CA LEU A 212 -28.66 6.00 4.21
C LEU A 212 -28.81 6.96 3.01
N ASP A 213 -27.82 7.81 2.72
CA ASP A 213 -27.88 8.81 1.65
C ASP A 213 -27.31 8.24 0.33
N ALA A 214 -27.99 7.24 -0.23
CA ALA A 214 -27.63 6.61 -1.50
C ALA A 214 -27.59 7.63 -2.66
N ASP A 215 -28.46 8.64 -2.62
CA ASP A 215 -28.51 9.69 -3.65
C ASP A 215 -27.26 10.58 -3.63
N LEU A 216 -26.74 10.91 -2.45
CA LEU A 216 -25.45 11.59 -2.33
C LEU A 216 -24.31 10.74 -2.90
N VAL A 217 -24.29 9.42 -2.61
CA VAL A 217 -23.27 8.52 -3.19
C VAL A 217 -23.37 8.51 -4.71
N LYS A 218 -24.58 8.34 -5.27
CA LYS A 218 -24.82 8.40 -6.73
C LYS A 218 -24.38 9.75 -7.32
N ALA A 219 -24.63 10.86 -6.63
CA ALA A 219 -24.22 12.19 -7.07
C ALA A 219 -22.69 12.36 -7.08
N VAL A 220 -21.96 11.78 -6.11
CA VAL A 220 -20.49 11.79 -6.07
C VAL A 220 -19.88 11.08 -7.28
N PHE A 221 -20.55 10.04 -7.80
CA PHE A 221 -20.10 9.29 -8.98
C PHE A 221 -20.65 9.82 -10.31
N ALA A 222 -21.49 10.87 -10.30
CA ALA A 222 -22.06 11.43 -11.51
C ALA A 222 -20.94 11.89 -12.47
N GLY A 223 -21.00 11.41 -13.73
CA GLY A 223 -20.01 11.72 -14.75
C GLY A 223 -18.74 10.85 -14.72
N ARG A 224 -18.65 9.87 -13.82
CA ARG A 224 -17.58 8.86 -13.81
C ARG A 224 -18.07 7.56 -14.47
N ASN A 225 -17.15 6.70 -14.91
CA ASN A 225 -17.46 5.37 -15.43
C ASN A 225 -17.75 4.38 -14.27
N VAL A 226 -18.71 4.74 -13.42
CA VAL A 226 -19.10 4.00 -12.21
C VAL A 226 -20.62 3.84 -12.20
N GLU A 227 -21.09 2.63 -11.95
CA GLU A 227 -22.49 2.31 -11.70
C GLU A 227 -22.68 1.95 -10.23
N VAL A 228 -23.54 2.71 -9.54
CA VAL A 228 -23.93 2.44 -8.16
C VAL A 228 -25.15 1.53 -8.16
N VAL A 229 -25.00 0.35 -7.57
CA VAL A 229 -26.05 -0.67 -7.47
C VAL A 229 -26.53 -0.74 -6.02
N GLU A 230 -27.68 -0.13 -5.78
CA GLU A 230 -28.36 -0.15 -4.49
C GLU A 230 -29.15 -1.44 -4.30
N GLY A 231 -28.93 -2.13 -3.18
CA GLY A 231 -29.69 -3.29 -2.75
C GLY A 231 -28.84 -4.38 -2.11
N ASP A 232 -29.51 -5.38 -1.54
CA ASP A 232 -28.85 -6.55 -0.98
C ASP A 232 -28.10 -7.32 -2.08
N VAL A 233 -26.80 -7.52 -1.89
CA VAL A 233 -25.92 -8.19 -2.86
C VAL A 233 -26.39 -9.60 -3.22
N VAL A 234 -27.09 -10.30 -2.31
CA VAL A 234 -27.69 -11.60 -2.60
C VAL A 234 -28.71 -11.53 -3.74
N GLN A 235 -29.35 -10.37 -3.93
CA GLN A 235 -30.35 -10.12 -4.97
C GLN A 235 -29.77 -9.41 -6.19
N THR A 236 -28.71 -8.62 -6.02
CA THR A 236 -28.21 -7.72 -7.07
C THR A 236 -26.98 -8.25 -7.80
N VAL A 237 -26.22 -9.21 -7.23
CA VAL A 237 -24.98 -9.71 -7.85
C VAL A 237 -25.20 -10.41 -9.20
N SER A 238 -26.41 -10.87 -9.48
CA SER A 238 -26.78 -11.47 -10.78
C SER A 238 -26.60 -10.51 -11.97
N LEU A 239 -26.54 -9.20 -11.73
CA LEU A 239 -26.19 -8.20 -12.76
C LEU A 239 -24.81 -8.44 -13.40
N LEU A 240 -23.94 -9.21 -12.74
CA LEU A 240 -22.61 -9.56 -13.22
C LEU A 240 -22.55 -10.91 -13.94
N GLU A 241 -23.64 -11.66 -14.03
CA GLU A 241 -23.66 -13.01 -14.64
C GLU A 241 -23.24 -13.01 -16.13
N ASP A 242 -23.47 -11.90 -16.83
CA ASP A 242 -23.09 -11.71 -18.23
C ASP A 242 -21.84 -10.83 -18.41
N GLN A 243 -21.14 -10.49 -17.32
CA GLN A 243 -19.96 -9.61 -17.35
C GLN A 243 -18.67 -10.40 -17.20
N ASP A 244 -17.64 -10.00 -17.94
CA ASP A 244 -16.28 -10.47 -17.70
C ASP A 244 -15.64 -9.60 -16.62
N LEU A 245 -15.14 -10.22 -15.54
CA LEU A 245 -14.63 -9.51 -14.36
C LEU A 245 -13.11 -9.46 -14.37
N VAL A 246 -12.56 -8.25 -14.37
CA VAL A 246 -11.13 -7.99 -14.28
C VAL A 246 -10.66 -8.00 -12.83
N LEU A 247 -11.42 -7.34 -11.95
CA LEU A 247 -11.17 -7.29 -10.52
C LEU A 247 -12.50 -7.31 -9.77
N SER A 248 -12.59 -8.10 -8.71
CA SER A 248 -13.69 -8.03 -7.74
C SER A 248 -13.12 -7.80 -6.35
N PHE A 249 -13.60 -6.77 -5.65
CA PHE A 249 -13.29 -6.50 -4.25
C PHE A 249 -14.50 -6.84 -3.38
N VAL A 250 -14.34 -7.77 -2.44
CA VAL A 250 -15.39 -8.26 -1.55
C VAL A 250 -15.11 -7.74 -0.15
N ASP A 251 -16.01 -6.90 0.36
CA ASP A 251 -15.94 -6.29 1.67
C ASP A 251 -17.35 -6.29 2.30
N THR A 252 -17.91 -7.49 2.48
CA THR A 252 -19.29 -7.64 2.99
C THR A 252 -19.35 -8.24 4.39
N ASP A 253 -18.18 -8.55 4.97
CA ASP A 253 -17.92 -9.05 6.32
C ASP A 253 -18.50 -10.43 6.65
N ASN A 254 -19.64 -10.78 6.08
CA ASN A 254 -20.50 -11.88 6.49
C ASN A 254 -20.57 -12.98 5.44
N PHE A 255 -20.79 -14.21 5.93
CA PHE A 255 -20.77 -15.42 5.13
C PHE A 255 -21.79 -15.40 3.99
N SER A 256 -23.05 -15.05 4.27
CA SER A 256 -24.14 -15.20 3.30
C SER A 256 -23.95 -14.31 2.07
N SER A 257 -23.53 -13.07 2.28
CA SER A 257 -23.22 -12.10 1.22
C SER A 257 -22.00 -12.56 0.41
N ALA A 258 -20.87 -12.84 1.08
CA ALA A 258 -19.65 -13.30 0.42
C ALA A 258 -19.87 -14.60 -0.39
N ASN A 259 -20.63 -15.56 0.16
CA ASN A 259 -20.95 -16.81 -0.53
C ASN A 259 -21.85 -16.60 -1.75
N ALA A 260 -22.83 -15.68 -1.69
CA ALA A 260 -23.65 -15.35 -2.85
C ALA A 260 -22.81 -14.70 -3.96
N ILE A 261 -21.91 -13.79 -3.57
CA ILE A 261 -20.98 -13.11 -4.50
C ILE A 261 -20.09 -14.13 -5.21
N ILE A 262 -19.40 -15.00 -4.45
CA ILE A 262 -18.46 -15.98 -4.98
C ILE A 262 -19.10 -16.88 -6.04
N ARG A 263 -20.37 -17.29 -5.85
CA ARG A 263 -21.08 -18.14 -6.81
C ARG A 263 -21.21 -17.53 -8.21
N VAL A 264 -21.18 -16.21 -8.32
CA VAL A 264 -21.20 -15.51 -9.61
C VAL A 264 -19.77 -15.19 -10.04
N ILE A 265 -19.01 -14.48 -9.20
CA ILE A 265 -17.73 -13.91 -9.64
C ILE A 265 -16.65 -14.96 -9.91
N ALA A 266 -16.73 -16.15 -9.29
CA ALA A 266 -15.75 -17.22 -9.47
C ALA A 266 -15.69 -17.73 -10.92
N ASP A 267 -16.81 -17.73 -11.65
CA ASP A 267 -16.84 -18.18 -13.04
C ASP A 267 -16.64 -17.02 -14.02
N ARG A 268 -16.96 -15.80 -13.60
CA ARG A 268 -16.90 -14.59 -14.42
C ARG A 268 -15.54 -13.88 -14.40
N THR A 269 -14.68 -14.18 -13.43
CA THR A 269 -13.33 -13.60 -13.38
C THR A 269 -12.48 -14.12 -14.54
N VAL A 270 -11.99 -13.21 -15.38
CA VAL A 270 -11.14 -13.58 -16.53
C VAL A 270 -9.78 -14.10 -16.07
N VAL A 271 -9.15 -14.95 -16.89
CA VAL A 271 -7.77 -15.40 -16.64
C VAL A 271 -6.84 -14.19 -16.56
N GLY A 272 -6.02 -14.14 -15.50
CA GLY A 272 -5.17 -12.99 -15.16
C GLY A 272 -5.85 -11.95 -14.26
N GLY A 273 -7.19 -11.99 -14.14
CA GLY A 273 -7.97 -11.18 -13.23
C GLY A 273 -7.86 -11.64 -11.78
N ALA A 274 -8.45 -10.88 -10.85
CA ALA A 274 -8.35 -11.17 -9.43
C ALA A 274 -9.66 -10.98 -8.66
N ILE A 275 -9.81 -11.76 -7.59
CA ILE A 275 -10.78 -11.51 -6.52
C ILE A 275 -9.97 -11.15 -5.27
N VAL A 276 -10.33 -10.06 -4.60
CA VAL A 276 -9.69 -9.59 -3.38
C VAL A 276 -10.73 -9.51 -2.27
N PHE A 277 -10.46 -10.16 -1.14
CA PHE A 277 -11.31 -10.09 0.06
C PHE A 277 -10.67 -9.17 1.10
N ASP A 278 -11.44 -8.27 1.69
CA ASP A 278 -10.92 -7.42 2.77
C ASP A 278 -10.70 -8.25 4.05
N HIS A 279 -11.59 -9.21 4.33
CA HIS A 279 -11.61 -9.99 5.57
C HIS A 279 -11.17 -11.45 5.40
N TRP A 280 -10.14 -11.69 4.59
CA TRP A 280 -9.51 -13.02 4.49
C TRP A 280 -8.41 -13.25 5.54
N THR A 281 -7.43 -12.37 5.68
CA THR A 281 -6.26 -12.63 6.55
C THR A 281 -6.40 -12.11 7.96
N GLY A 282 -6.92 -10.88 8.16
CA GLY A 282 -7.21 -10.27 9.46
C GLY A 282 -6.00 -10.13 10.41
N HIS A 283 -5.82 -8.97 11.04
CA HIS A 283 -4.83 -8.80 12.12
C HIS A 283 -5.44 -8.02 13.30
N ASP A 284 -5.57 -8.69 14.45
CA ASP A 284 -5.94 -8.13 15.76
C ASP A 284 -7.27 -7.32 15.82
N ARG A 285 -8.09 -7.39 14.76
CA ARG A 285 -9.37 -6.68 14.60
C ARG A 285 -10.35 -7.52 13.77
N HIS A 286 -11.61 -7.11 13.76
CA HIS A 286 -12.67 -7.69 12.92
C HIS A 286 -12.84 -9.21 13.10
N LEU A 287 -12.68 -9.73 14.33
CA LEU A 287 -12.72 -11.18 14.58
C LEU A 287 -14.00 -11.87 14.06
N ASP A 288 -15.13 -11.18 14.17
CA ASP A 288 -16.44 -11.72 13.79
C ASP A 288 -16.71 -11.67 12.26
N THR A 289 -15.78 -11.17 11.45
CA THR A 289 -15.89 -11.22 9.97
C THR A 289 -15.38 -12.55 9.40
N ILE A 290 -15.09 -13.54 10.26
CA ILE A 290 -14.66 -14.89 9.88
C ILE A 290 -15.61 -15.58 8.89
N GLY A 291 -16.88 -15.17 8.85
CA GLY A 291 -17.86 -15.64 7.87
C GLY A 291 -17.41 -15.42 6.42
N GLU A 292 -16.87 -14.23 6.09
CA GLU A 292 -16.32 -13.94 4.76
C GLU A 292 -15.14 -14.87 4.43
N ARG A 293 -14.21 -15.05 5.37
CA ARG A 293 -13.08 -15.99 5.21
C ARG A 293 -13.58 -17.42 4.96
N ILE A 294 -14.60 -17.88 5.67
CA ILE A 294 -15.16 -19.23 5.47
C ILE A 294 -15.74 -19.38 4.07
N ALA A 295 -16.45 -18.38 3.56
CA ALA A 295 -16.98 -18.40 2.20
C ALA A 295 -15.85 -18.44 1.15
N ALA A 296 -14.84 -17.59 1.30
CA ALA A 296 -13.69 -17.49 0.39
C ALA A 296 -12.85 -18.78 0.30
N LYS A 297 -12.95 -19.72 1.26
CA LYS A 297 -12.28 -21.04 1.17
C LYS A 297 -12.70 -21.84 -0.06
N ALA A 298 -13.89 -21.60 -0.61
CA ALA A 298 -14.32 -22.22 -1.85
C ALA A 298 -13.34 -21.90 -3.00
N LEU A 299 -12.85 -20.65 -3.09
CA LEU A 299 -11.86 -20.24 -4.08
C LEU A 299 -10.47 -20.80 -3.78
N ALA A 300 -10.11 -20.95 -2.50
CA ALA A 300 -8.82 -21.56 -2.14
C ALA A 300 -8.73 -23.05 -2.51
N ALA A 301 -9.87 -23.74 -2.60
CA ALA A 301 -9.98 -25.12 -3.05
C ALA A 301 -10.18 -25.25 -4.57
N ASP A 302 -10.41 -24.14 -5.26
CA ASP A 302 -10.64 -24.10 -6.71
C ASP A 302 -9.30 -24.02 -7.44
N GLU A 303 -8.99 -25.03 -8.26
CA GLU A 303 -7.72 -25.12 -9.00
C GLU A 303 -7.49 -23.99 -10.02
N ARG A 304 -8.54 -23.22 -10.33
CA ARG A 304 -8.48 -22.08 -11.25
C ARG A 304 -7.86 -20.86 -10.57
N TYR A 305 -7.79 -20.85 -9.24
CA TYR A 305 -7.34 -19.72 -8.44
C TYR A 305 -6.07 -20.02 -7.64
N PHE A 306 -5.23 -18.99 -7.54
CA PHE A 306 -4.06 -18.99 -6.67
C PHE A 306 -4.21 -17.91 -5.60
N ASN A 307 -4.24 -18.33 -4.34
CA ASN A 307 -4.18 -17.40 -3.21
C ASN A 307 -2.74 -17.14 -2.78
N LEU A 308 -2.36 -15.88 -2.67
CA LEU A 308 -1.10 -15.50 -2.05
C LEU A 308 -1.28 -15.50 -0.52
N HIS A 309 -0.56 -16.40 0.16
CA HIS A 309 -0.66 -16.50 1.62
C HIS A 309 -0.38 -15.15 2.31
N GLY A 310 -1.12 -14.84 3.36
CA GLY A 310 -1.00 -13.56 4.06
C GLY A 310 -1.77 -12.41 3.40
N THR A 311 -2.42 -12.65 2.26
CA THR A 311 -3.21 -11.62 1.56
C THR A 311 -4.60 -12.14 1.18
N GLY A 312 -5.56 -11.23 1.03
CA GLY A 312 -6.90 -11.52 0.52
C GLY A 312 -6.96 -11.73 -0.99
N VAL A 313 -5.83 -11.83 -1.69
CA VAL A 313 -5.78 -11.87 -3.16
C VAL A 313 -5.91 -13.30 -3.67
N PHE A 314 -6.83 -13.50 -4.60
CA PHE A 314 -7.03 -14.73 -5.37
C PHE A 314 -6.89 -14.41 -6.86
N LEU A 315 -5.76 -14.79 -7.45
CA LEU A 315 -5.46 -14.57 -8.86
C LEU A 315 -6.02 -15.72 -9.69
N ARG A 316 -6.75 -15.39 -10.76
CA ARG A 316 -7.27 -16.37 -11.71
C ARG A 316 -6.16 -16.82 -12.66
N GLN A 317 -5.86 -18.12 -12.71
CA GLN A 317 -4.75 -18.69 -13.48
C GLN A 317 -5.20 -19.55 -14.69
N ARG A 318 -6.44 -20.05 -14.71
CA ARG A 318 -6.94 -20.97 -15.75
C ARG A 318 -8.40 -20.74 -16.08
#